data_AF-A0A7K3Z450-F1
#
_entry.id   AF-A0A7K3Z450-F1
#
_cell.length_a   1.000
_cell.length_b   1.000
_cell.length_c   1.000
_cell.angle_alpha   90.00
_cell.angle_beta   90.00
_cell.angle_gamma   90.00
#
_symmetry.space_group_name_H-M   'P 1'
#
loop_
_entity.id
_entity.type
_entity.pdbx_description
1 polymer ?
#
loop_
_entity_poly.entity_id
_entity_poly.type
_entity_poly.pdbx_seq_one_letter_code
_entity_poly.pdbx_strand_id
1 'polypeptide(L)'
;MSLTAVAYTLRSRRFWIWQIIGITIYAIPAVVRITTGNVLLPILSLLEIPWIGHYVPGNLVEKILVNSFFPGGAGAVAGEIYFSFRKGPPETKLRLYKYRLLGALLWVTVWSFFQLIGYVQNIIGSYGGNLFEYPGVYPLNFLLAILSIFTPTIISYLKSKLVKLYHNLSCKAVKN
;
A
#
# COMPACT_ATOMS: atom_id res chain seq x y z
N MET A 1 -4.84 -12.09 -20.76
CA MET A 1 -5.30 -10.82 -20.13
C MET A 1 -6.15 -10.05 -21.13
N SER A 2 -7.15 -9.29 -20.69
CA SER A 2 -7.96 -8.44 -21.59
C SER A 2 -7.31 -7.06 -21.71
N LEU A 3 -6.78 -6.72 -22.89
CA LEU A 3 -6.11 -5.42 -23.12
C LEU A 3 -7.06 -4.23 -22.88
N THR A 4 -8.34 -4.39 -23.20
CA THR A 4 -9.37 -3.38 -22.95
C THR A 4 -9.59 -3.14 -21.46
N ALA A 5 -9.61 -4.19 -20.64
CA ALA A 5 -9.73 -4.07 -19.19
C ALA A 5 -8.50 -3.42 -18.54
N VAL A 6 -7.30 -3.69 -19.07
CA VAL A 6 -6.07 -3.01 -18.66
C VAL A 6 -6.14 -1.53 -19.01
N ALA A 7 -6.47 -1.19 -20.26
CA ALA A 7 -6.60 0.20 -20.70
C ALA A 7 -7.65 0.96 -19.88
N TYR A 8 -8.78 0.33 -19.56
CA TYR A 8 -9.80 0.91 -18.68
C TYR A 8 -9.25 1.19 -17.27
N THR A 9 -8.50 0.24 -16.70
CA THR A 9 -7.88 0.41 -15.39
C THR A 9 -6.89 1.58 -15.39
N LEU A 10 -6.05 1.67 -16.42
CA LEU A 10 -5.07 2.76 -16.59
C LEU A 10 -5.72 4.12 -16.87
N ARG A 11 -6.94 4.18 -17.40
CA ARG A 11 -7.69 5.44 -17.57
C ARG A 11 -8.41 5.87 -16.29
N SER A 12 -8.52 5.01 -15.29
CA SER A 12 -9.25 5.32 -14.07
C SER A 12 -8.49 6.32 -13.20
N ARG A 13 -9.11 7.47 -12.93
CA ARG A 13 -8.58 8.46 -11.95
C ARG A 13 -8.38 7.83 -10.57
N ARG A 14 -9.29 6.94 -10.16
CA ARG A 14 -9.18 6.24 -8.86
C ARG A 14 -7.94 5.36 -8.81
N PHE A 15 -7.60 4.68 -9.90
CA PHE A 15 -6.37 3.90 -9.98
C PHE A 15 -5.15 4.79 -9.73
N TRP A 16 -4.99 5.88 -10.48
CA TRP A 16 -3.82 6.76 -10.34
C TRP A 16 -3.71 7.44 -8.99
N ILE A 17 -4.83 7.87 -8.39
CA ILE A 17 -4.82 8.42 -7.03
C ILE A 17 -4.20 7.42 -6.04
N TRP A 18 -4.59 6.15 -6.13
CA TRP A 18 -4.05 5.11 -5.25
C TRP A 18 -2.58 4.78 -5.54
N GLN A 19 -2.16 4.75 -6.81
CA GLN A 19 -0.76 4.53 -7.15
C GLN A 19 0.13 5.68 -6.66
N ILE A 20 -0.26 6.93 -6.93
CA ILE A 20 0.53 8.12 -6.56
C ILE A 20 0.59 8.24 -5.04
N ILE A 21 -0.54 8.19 -4.33
CA ILE A 21 -0.54 8.27 -2.86
C ILE A 21 0.27 7.11 -2.26
N GLY A 22 0.11 5.90 -2.80
CA GLY A 22 0.85 4.73 -2.34
C GLY A 22 2.36 4.90 -2.48
N ILE A 23 2.83 5.32 -3.65
CA ILE A 23 4.25 5.59 -3.91
C ILE A 23 4.77 6.72 -3.03
N THR A 24 3.99 7.80 -2.85
CA THR A 24 4.38 8.91 -1.96
C THR A 24 4.55 8.42 -0.52
N ILE A 25 3.58 7.67 0.02
CA ILE A 25 3.68 7.10 1.38
C ILE A 25 4.88 6.16 1.50
N TYR A 26 5.14 5.35 0.47
CA TYR A 26 6.31 4.47 0.41
C TYR A 26 7.63 5.25 0.39
N ALA A 27 7.68 6.40 -0.29
CA ALA A 27 8.89 7.21 -0.40
C ALA A 27 9.20 8.04 0.86
N ILE A 28 8.20 8.36 1.69
CA ILE A 28 8.39 9.20 2.89
C ILE A 28 9.52 8.66 3.79
N PRO A 29 9.52 7.38 4.23
CA PRO A 29 10.58 6.90 5.10
C PRO A 29 11.96 6.94 4.45
N ALA A 30 12.05 6.64 3.15
CA ALA A 30 13.32 6.71 2.42
C ALA A 30 13.86 8.15 2.38
N VAL A 31 13.00 9.13 2.06
CA VAL A 31 13.37 10.56 2.04
C VAL A 31 13.78 11.05 3.42
N VAL A 32 13.05 10.67 4.48
CA VAL A 32 13.41 11.07 5.84
C VAL A 32 14.77 10.48 6.24
N ARG A 33 15.04 9.20 5.94
CA ARG A 33 16.35 8.58 6.22
C ARG A 33 17.50 9.26 5.47
N ILE A 34 17.28 9.68 4.22
CA ILE A 34 18.29 10.39 3.43
C ILE A 34 18.54 11.79 4.00
N THR A 35 17.49 12.52 4.36
CA THR A 35 17.60 13.91 4.84
C THR A 35 18.12 14.01 6.27
N THR A 36 17.75 13.08 7.14
CA THR A 36 18.11 13.14 8.58
C THR A 36 19.38 12.37 8.93
N GLY A 37 19.87 11.51 8.03
CA GLY A 37 20.96 10.57 8.35
C GLY A 37 20.55 9.46 9.33
N ASN A 38 19.34 9.51 9.89
CA ASN A 38 18.85 8.56 10.87
C ASN A 38 18.15 7.39 10.18
N VAL A 39 18.56 6.17 10.52
CA VAL A 39 17.94 4.94 10.01
C VAL A 39 16.56 4.71 10.65
N LEU A 40 16.26 5.36 11.77
CA LEU A 40 15.04 5.15 12.56
C LEU A 40 14.20 6.43 12.63
N LEU A 41 12.91 6.31 12.31
CA LEU A 41 11.93 7.38 12.51
C LEU A 41 11.49 7.40 13.98
N PRO A 42 11.55 8.55 14.70
CA PRO A 42 11.38 8.61 16.15
C PRO A 42 9.99 8.23 16.70
N ILE A 43 8.93 8.28 15.89
CA ILE A 43 7.59 7.79 16.26
C ILE A 43 7.43 6.27 16.02
N LEU A 44 8.32 5.68 15.22
CA LEU A 44 8.26 4.29 14.77
C LEU A 44 9.23 3.37 15.53
N SER A 45 10.11 3.94 16.36
CA SER A 45 10.94 3.23 17.35
C SER A 45 10.20 2.91 18.67
N LEU A 46 8.97 3.42 18.84
CA LEU A 46 8.14 3.22 20.04
C LEU A 46 7.79 1.74 20.31
N LEU A 47 7.99 0.85 19.33
CA LEU A 47 7.81 -0.59 19.43
C LEU A 47 9.09 -1.35 19.04
N GLU A 48 10.27 -0.80 19.38
CA GLU A 48 11.55 -1.51 19.39
C GLU A 48 11.54 -2.62 20.45
N ILE A 49 10.76 -3.66 20.19
CA ILE A 49 10.79 -4.89 20.97
C ILE A 49 11.85 -5.78 20.29
N PRO A 50 12.87 -6.27 21.03
CA PRO A 50 13.93 -7.12 20.48
C PRO A 50 13.40 -8.54 20.33
N TRP A 51 12.41 -8.78 19.46
CA TRP A 51 11.81 -10.10 19.34
C TRP A 51 11.75 -10.59 17.89
N ILE A 52 12.43 -11.72 17.69
CA ILE A 52 12.52 -12.63 16.55
C ILE A 52 13.49 -12.18 15.45
N GLY A 53 14.76 -12.59 15.63
CA GLY A 53 15.90 -12.29 14.77
C GLY A 53 15.62 -12.44 13.28
N HIS A 54 16.16 -11.52 12.48
CA HIS A 54 16.26 -11.50 11.01
C HIS A 54 14.96 -11.67 10.18
N TYR A 55 13.83 -12.09 10.75
CA TYR A 55 12.59 -12.41 10.02
C TYR A 55 11.54 -11.30 10.13
N VAL A 56 11.56 -10.52 11.22
CA VAL A 56 10.64 -9.39 11.42
C VAL A 56 11.45 -8.10 11.36
N PRO A 57 11.14 -7.18 10.42
CA PRO A 57 11.89 -5.94 10.31
C PRO A 57 11.64 -5.05 11.54
N GLY A 58 12.71 -4.45 12.08
CA GLY A 58 12.65 -3.60 13.28
C GLY A 58 11.70 -2.40 13.17
N ASN A 59 11.30 -2.04 11.95
CA ASN A 59 10.28 -1.04 11.63
C ASN A 59 8.95 -1.67 11.15
N LEU A 60 8.48 -2.73 11.82
CA LEU A 60 7.28 -3.48 11.43
C LEU A 60 6.04 -2.58 11.24
N VAL A 61 5.82 -1.60 12.12
CA VAL A 61 4.68 -0.67 12.02
C VAL A 61 4.76 0.17 10.74
N GLU A 62 5.93 0.71 10.44
CA GLU A 62 6.18 1.44 9.20
C GLU A 62 5.89 0.53 8.01
N LYS A 63 6.40 -0.70 8.05
CA LYS A 63 6.20 -1.67 6.97
C LYS A 63 4.72 -2.03 6.80
N ILE A 64 3.97 -2.23 7.89
CA ILE A 64 2.53 -2.46 7.86
C ILE A 64 1.82 -1.26 7.23
N LEU A 65 2.11 -0.04 7.70
CA LEU A 65 1.49 1.18 7.20
C LEU A 65 1.77 1.37 5.72
N VAL A 66 3.03 1.31 5.32
CA VAL A 66 3.45 1.48 3.93
C VAL A 66 2.82 0.40 3.04
N ASN A 67 2.93 -0.89 3.40
CA ASN A 67 2.37 -1.99 2.61
C ASN A 67 0.83 -1.94 2.53
N SER A 68 0.17 -1.40 3.56
CA SER A 68 -1.29 -1.18 3.58
C SER A 68 -1.75 -0.29 2.42
N PHE A 69 -0.91 0.65 1.98
CA PHE A 69 -1.16 1.50 0.83
C PHE A 69 -0.50 0.95 -0.44
N PHE A 70 0.80 0.63 -0.40
CA PHE A 70 1.57 0.17 -1.55
C PHE A 70 2.61 -0.88 -1.16
N PRO A 71 2.70 -2.02 -1.86
CA PRO A 71 1.94 -2.38 -3.06
C PRO A 71 0.51 -2.91 -2.80
N GLY A 72 0.16 -3.27 -1.55
CA GLY A 72 -1.07 -3.99 -1.24
C GLY A 72 -2.37 -3.25 -1.57
N GLY A 73 -2.59 -2.07 -0.97
CA GLY A 73 -3.83 -1.29 -1.17
C GLY A 73 -4.02 -0.80 -2.62
N ALA A 74 -2.94 -0.37 -3.27
CA ALA A 74 -2.93 0.04 -4.67
C ALA A 74 -3.27 -1.14 -5.60
N GLY A 75 -2.70 -2.31 -5.34
CA GLY A 75 -3.04 -3.56 -6.03
C GLY A 75 -4.50 -3.96 -5.82
N ALA A 76 -5.02 -3.83 -4.59
CA ALA A 76 -6.42 -4.10 -4.30
C ALA A 76 -7.38 -3.23 -5.14
N VAL A 77 -7.11 -1.93 -5.24
CA VAL A 77 -7.92 -1.02 -6.07
C VAL A 77 -7.77 -1.34 -7.56
N ALA A 78 -6.57 -1.67 -8.03
CA ALA A 78 -6.35 -2.09 -9.41
C ALA A 78 -7.16 -3.35 -9.77
N GLY A 79 -7.14 -4.37 -8.89
CA GLY A 79 -7.93 -5.59 -9.06
C GLY A 79 -9.43 -5.32 -9.03
N GLU A 80 -9.91 -4.50 -8.09
CA GLU A 80 -11.31 -4.09 -8.02
C GLU A 80 -11.77 -3.48 -9.36
N ILE A 81 -11.02 -2.53 -9.91
CA ILE A 81 -11.38 -1.85 -11.18
C ILE A 81 -11.34 -2.83 -12.36
N TYR A 82 -10.24 -3.60 -12.48
CA TYR A 82 -10.04 -4.54 -13.58
C TYR A 82 -11.12 -5.62 -13.63
N PHE A 83 -11.38 -6.28 -12.49
CA PHE A 83 -12.36 -7.37 -12.44
C PHE A 83 -13.80 -6.86 -12.49
N SER A 84 -14.08 -5.66 -11.96
CA SER A 84 -15.41 -5.04 -12.11
C SER A 84 -15.72 -4.71 -13.57
N PHE A 85 -14.72 -4.27 -14.35
CA PHE A 85 -14.90 -4.07 -15.80
C PHE A 85 -15.15 -5.40 -16.52
N ARG A 86 -14.43 -6.47 -16.16
CA ARG A 86 -14.54 -7.77 -16.84
C ARG A 86 -15.78 -8.57 -16.51
N LYS A 87 -16.25 -8.51 -15.26
CA LYS A 87 -17.30 -9.40 -14.72
C LYS A 87 -18.51 -8.64 -14.19
N GLY A 88 -18.55 -7.32 -14.37
CA GLY A 88 -19.55 -6.44 -13.80
C GLY A 88 -19.22 -6.01 -12.36
N PRO A 89 -19.90 -4.97 -11.84
CA PRO A 89 -19.68 -4.45 -10.49
C PRO A 89 -19.92 -5.53 -9.43
N PRO A 90 -19.21 -5.56 -8.30
CA PRO A 90 -19.36 -6.63 -7.32
C PRO A 90 -20.73 -6.59 -6.63
N GLU A 91 -21.58 -7.58 -6.88
CA GLU A 91 -22.90 -7.74 -6.25
C GLU A 91 -22.81 -8.07 -4.75
N THR A 92 -21.72 -8.74 -4.32
CA THR A 92 -21.53 -9.16 -2.93
C THR A 92 -20.20 -8.67 -2.37
N LYS A 93 -20.14 -8.48 -1.04
CA LYS A 93 -18.89 -8.14 -0.34
C LYS A 93 -17.80 -9.17 -0.58
N LEU A 94 -18.14 -10.45 -0.62
CA LEU A 94 -17.20 -11.53 -0.92
C LEU A 94 -16.57 -11.34 -2.30
N ARG A 95 -17.38 -11.01 -3.32
CA ARG A 95 -16.89 -10.77 -4.69
C ARG A 95 -15.96 -9.56 -4.76
N LEU A 96 -16.33 -8.47 -4.07
CA LEU A 96 -15.48 -7.28 -3.93
C LEU A 96 -14.11 -7.62 -3.34
N TYR A 97 -14.08 -8.30 -2.19
CA TYR A 97 -12.82 -8.64 -1.52
C TYR A 97 -12.00 -9.67 -2.29
N LYS A 98 -12.63 -10.58 -3.04
CA LYS A 98 -11.93 -11.47 -3.97
C LYS A 98 -11.23 -10.68 -5.08
N TYR A 99 -11.89 -9.70 -5.68
CA TYR A 99 -11.28 -8.86 -6.73
C TYR A 99 -10.08 -8.07 -6.19
N ARG A 100 -10.22 -7.53 -4.99
CA ARG A 100 -9.13 -6.85 -4.28
C ARG A 100 -7.98 -7.78 -3.94
N LEU A 101 -8.26 -8.97 -3.41
CA LEU A 101 -7.24 -9.95 -3.07
C LEU A 101 -6.41 -10.36 -4.29
N LEU A 102 -7.08 -10.69 -5.40
CA LEU A 102 -6.39 -11.05 -6.64
C LEU A 102 -5.53 -9.89 -7.15
N GLY A 103 -6.05 -8.66 -7.10
CA GLY A 103 -5.28 -7.48 -7.47
C GLY A 103 -4.07 -7.25 -6.58
N ALA A 104 -4.24 -7.31 -5.26
CA ALA A 104 -3.19 -7.12 -4.28
C ALA A 104 -2.08 -8.16 -4.45
N LEU A 105 -2.43 -9.44 -4.58
CA LEU A 105 -1.46 -10.52 -4.80
C LEU A 105 -0.69 -10.34 -6.11
N LEU A 106 -1.36 -10.03 -7.22
CA LEU A 106 -0.67 -9.78 -8.49
C LEU A 106 0.29 -8.58 -8.39
N TRP A 107 -0.14 -7.51 -7.75
CA TRP A 107 0.69 -6.30 -7.59
C TRP A 107 1.92 -6.56 -6.73
N VAL A 108 1.74 -7.29 -5.61
CA VAL A 108 2.84 -7.66 -4.72
C VAL A 108 3.78 -8.67 -5.36
N THR A 109 3.29 -9.57 -6.20
CA THR A 109 4.15 -10.44 -7.01
C THR A 109 5.02 -9.63 -7.96
N VAL A 110 4.44 -8.68 -8.71
CA VAL A 110 5.20 -7.81 -9.62
C VAL A 110 6.22 -6.98 -8.84
N TRP A 111 5.81 -6.41 -7.70
CA TRP A 111 6.71 -5.64 -6.84
C TRP A 111 7.85 -6.48 -6.27
N SER A 112 7.56 -7.67 -5.74
CA SER A 112 8.58 -8.57 -5.18
C SER A 112 9.54 -9.07 -6.26
N PHE A 113 9.05 -9.28 -7.47
CA PHE A 113 9.91 -9.63 -8.61
C PHE A 113 10.84 -8.48 -8.99
N PHE A 114 10.34 -7.24 -9.03
CA PHE A 114 11.18 -6.05 -9.22
C PHE A 114 12.23 -5.91 -8.11
N GLN A 115 11.83 -6.12 -6.86
CA GLN A 115 12.73 -6.12 -5.71
C GLN A 115 13.81 -7.22 -5.82
N LEU A 116 13.44 -8.41 -6.28
CA LEU A 116 14.37 -9.52 -6.45
C LEU A 116 15.43 -9.20 -7.50
N ILE A 117 15.01 -8.64 -8.64
CA ILE A 117 15.94 -8.23 -9.70
C ILE A 117 16.94 -7.21 -9.16
N GLY A 118 16.45 -6.15 -8.50
CA GLY A 118 17.32 -5.13 -7.91
C GLY A 118 18.24 -5.70 -6.83
N TYR A 119 17.74 -6.64 -6.03
CA TYR A 119 18.53 -7.32 -5.00
C TYR A 119 19.67 -8.13 -5.63
N VAL A 120 19.39 -8.92 -6.67
CA VAL A 120 20.41 -9.73 -7.37
C VAL A 120 21.46 -8.87 -8.07
N GLN A 121 21.09 -7.68 -8.53
CA GLN A 121 22.03 -6.69 -9.08
C GLN A 121 22.96 -6.07 -8.03
N ASN A 122 22.72 -6.34 -6.73
CA ASN A 122 23.51 -5.84 -5.61
C ASN A 122 23.70 -4.31 -5.66
N ILE A 123 22.63 -3.57 -5.93
CA ILE A 123 22.67 -2.11 -5.98
C ILE A 123 22.85 -1.61 -4.54
N ILE A 124 24.07 -1.15 -4.23
CA ILE A 124 24.46 -0.70 -2.90
C ILE A 124 23.90 0.70 -2.65
N GLY A 125 23.13 0.85 -1.57
CA GLY A 125 22.65 2.14 -1.09
C GLY A 125 23.74 2.92 -0.34
N SER A 126 23.47 4.19 -0.06
CA SER A 126 24.40 5.12 0.62
C SER A 126 24.90 4.66 2.00
N TYR A 127 24.27 3.65 2.60
CA TYR A 127 24.62 3.09 3.91
C TYR A 127 25.25 1.68 3.84
N GLY A 128 25.75 1.27 2.67
CA GLY A 128 26.54 0.03 2.50
C GLY A 128 25.75 -1.27 2.39
N GLY A 129 24.42 -1.24 2.54
CA GLY A 129 23.52 -2.38 2.29
C GLY A 129 22.87 -2.34 0.91
N ASN A 130 22.27 -3.45 0.49
CA ASN A 130 21.47 -3.50 -0.73
C ASN A 130 20.24 -2.57 -0.59
N LEU A 131 19.97 -1.78 -1.62
CA LEU A 131 18.83 -0.87 -1.65
C LEU A 131 17.49 -1.63 -1.73
N PHE A 132 17.51 -2.86 -2.22
CA PHE A 132 16.34 -3.70 -2.39
C PHE A 132 16.16 -4.68 -1.22
N GLU A 133 14.91 -5.06 -0.97
CA GLU A 133 14.56 -5.93 0.14
C GLU A 133 15.09 -7.36 -0.06
N TYR A 134 15.69 -7.92 0.99
CA TYR A 134 16.12 -9.32 1.05
C TYR A 134 14.92 -10.27 0.80
N PRO A 135 15.02 -11.28 -0.08
CA PRO A 135 13.89 -12.16 -0.43
C PRO A 135 13.21 -12.86 0.75
N GLY A 136 13.91 -13.07 1.86
CA GLY A 136 13.33 -13.64 3.08
C GLY A 136 12.17 -12.82 3.69
N VAL A 137 12.01 -11.55 3.33
CA VAL A 137 10.90 -10.71 3.80
C VAL A 137 9.66 -10.75 2.89
N TYR A 138 9.75 -11.39 1.72
CA TYR A 138 8.62 -11.43 0.77
C TYR A 138 7.39 -12.16 1.33
N PRO A 139 7.50 -13.27 2.08
CA PRO A 139 6.33 -13.89 2.71
C PRO A 139 5.53 -12.90 3.59
N LEU A 140 6.24 -12.02 4.31
CA LEU A 140 5.61 -10.96 5.08
C LEU A 140 4.91 -9.94 4.16
N ASN A 141 5.52 -9.53 3.04
CA ASN A 141 4.89 -8.63 2.08
C ASN A 141 3.58 -9.21 1.50
N PHE A 142 3.56 -10.52 1.21
CA PHE A 142 2.35 -11.21 0.77
C PHE A 142 1.28 -11.26 1.87
N LEU A 143 1.66 -11.53 3.11
CA LEU A 143 0.73 -11.48 4.25
C LEU A 143 0.13 -10.07 4.40
N LEU A 144 0.96 -9.03 4.36
CA LEU A 144 0.50 -7.65 4.44
C LEU A 144 -0.41 -7.29 3.26
N ALA A 145 -0.12 -7.77 2.05
CA ALA A 145 -0.97 -7.57 0.88
C ALA A 145 -2.38 -8.13 1.07
N ILE A 146 -2.48 -9.34 1.64
CA ILE A 146 -3.76 -9.99 1.94
C ILE A 146 -4.57 -9.14 2.92
N LEU A 147 -3.92 -8.59 3.96
CA LEU A 147 -4.58 -7.71 4.93
C LEU A 147 -4.94 -6.34 4.33
N SER A 148 -4.16 -5.85 3.36
CA SER A 148 -4.33 -4.54 2.72
C SER A 148 -5.59 -4.42 1.87
N ILE A 149 -6.30 -5.53 1.58
CA ILE A 149 -7.57 -5.51 0.83
C ILE A 149 -8.66 -4.70 1.55
N PHE A 150 -8.52 -4.51 2.86
CA PHE A 150 -9.44 -3.74 3.69
C PHE A 150 -9.12 -2.24 3.69
N THR A 151 -7.88 -1.84 3.38
CA THR A 151 -7.46 -0.43 3.37
C THR A 151 -8.39 0.47 2.57
N PRO A 152 -8.81 0.12 1.32
CA PRO A 152 -9.70 0.99 0.57
C PRO A 152 -11.09 1.16 1.22
N THR A 153 -11.57 0.15 1.95
CA THR A 153 -12.83 0.24 2.71
C THR A 153 -12.66 1.18 3.90
N ILE A 154 -11.59 1.01 4.68
CA ILE A 154 -11.30 1.83 5.86
C ILE A 154 -11.15 3.30 5.46
N ILE A 155 -10.38 3.59 4.42
CA ILE A 155 -10.19 4.96 3.92
C ILE A 155 -11.51 5.56 3.43
N SER A 156 -12.33 4.78 2.72
CA SER A 156 -13.65 5.25 2.27
C SER A 156 -14.58 5.56 3.45
N TYR A 157 -14.56 4.72 4.48
CA TYR A 157 -15.32 4.93 5.70
C TYR A 157 -14.87 6.20 6.44
N LEU A 158 -13.56 6.38 6.66
CA LEU A 158 -12.98 7.56 7.29
C LEU A 158 -13.33 8.84 6.51
N LYS A 159 -13.16 8.82 5.19
CA LYS A 159 -13.56 9.93 4.31
C LYS A 159 -15.02 10.30 4.51
N SER A 160 -15.92 9.32 4.55
CA SER A 160 -17.36 9.59 4.73
C SER A 160 -17.68 10.24 6.09
N LYS A 161 -16.97 9.86 7.15
CA LYS A 161 -17.13 10.44 8.49
C LYS A 161 -16.58 11.86 8.56
N LEU A 162 -15.41 12.09 7.98
CA LEU A 162 -14.79 13.42 7.91
C LEU A 162 -15.64 14.40 7.11
N VAL A 163 -16.20 13.98 5.97
CA VAL A 163 -17.09 14.82 5.17
C VAL A 163 -18.37 15.17 5.96
N LYS A 164 -18.96 14.21 6.66
CA LYS A 164 -20.13 14.48 7.53
C LYS A 164 -19.80 15.44 8.66
N LEU A 165 -18.65 15.27 9.31
CA LEU A 165 -18.20 16.14 10.37
C LEU A 165 -18.00 17.57 9.85
N TYR A 166 -17.32 17.72 8.71
CA TYR A 166 -17.11 19.00 8.06
C TYR A 166 -18.44 19.70 7.74
N HIS A 167 -19.39 19.00 7.11
CA HIS A 167 -20.71 19.58 6.84
C HIS A 167 -21.45 20.01 8.11
N ASN A 168 -21.38 19.21 9.18
CA ASN A 168 -22.01 19.56 10.45
C ASN A 168 -21.39 20.81 11.09
N LEU A 169 -20.07 21.00 10.95
CA LEU A 169 -19.36 22.18 11.44
C LEU A 169 -19.67 23.42 10.58
N SER A 170 -19.60 23.29 9.25
CA SER A 170 -19.92 24.39 8.32
C SER A 170 -21.37 24.84 8.41
N CYS A 171 -22.33 23.92 8.53
CA CYS A 171 -23.75 24.28 8.70
C CYS A 171 -24.06 24.92 10.06
N LYS A 172 -23.27 24.66 11.10
CA LYS A 172 -23.36 25.37 12.39
C LYS A 172 -22.76 26.78 12.31
N ALA A 173 -21.68 26.97 11.55
CA ALA A 173 -21.04 28.27 11.39
C ALA A 173 -21.89 29.29 10.61
N VAL A 174 -22.78 28.84 9.72
CA VAL A 174 -23.69 29.72 8.95
C VAL A 174 -24.94 30.13 9.74
N LYS A 175 -25.23 29.48 10.88
CA LYS A 175 -26.39 29.78 11.72
C LYS A 175 -26.09 30.74 12.88
N ASN A 176 -24.83 31.10 13.08
CA ASN A 176 -24.37 32.11 14.02
C ASN A 176 -23.96 33.38 13.27
#